data_AF-A0A7W1EF64-F1
#
_entry.id   AF-A0A7W1EF64-F1
#
_cell.length_a   1.000
_cell.length_b   1.000
_cell.length_c   1.000
_cell.angle_alpha   90.00
_cell.angle_beta   90.00
_cell.angle_gamma   90.00
#
_symmetry.space_group_name_H-M   'P 1'
#
loop_
_entity.id
_entity.type
_entity.pdbx_description
1 polymer ?
#
loop_
_entity_poly.entity_id
_entity_poly.type
_entity_poly.pdbx_seq_one_letter_code
_entity_poly.pdbx_strand_id
1 'polypeptide(L)'
;MLNSKKLKIRNSKILTFFFIFHFTFSVLHSQVTNRLLFIFDDSYSMYAPWNSNIKIEVAKKVMGEFLDSLRNIPDLQLALRCYGHTTFFKPERNCKDSKLEVPFADAKTNYLKIKQRINKLEPLGTTPIAYSLGECTNDFTPCSNCRNIVILITDGIEECNGNPCQVSLELQKKGIFLRPFVIGVGLDVKFADVFGCMGKYYDVSNEANFKDVLKLVLTEALSQTTVQVDLLDINKKPSETDVDMTFYEAGTSKVKYNYLHTINHRGNPDTLVLDPDLKYDLTVHTIPPQEKKNITIVKGKHNTIPLDAPQGYLHLELEGPLSNYYPTTIVRKGSDMKTLNVHDFGKKEKYIVGKYDLEVLTLPRIQLKDVEIKQSSTNTIKIPTSGNILFSRQNTGYGSVYVDDGKTVTWVCNLNPTLQNEIIYLQPGKYKVVFRYQFVKETLKTIERNFEVKSGVQQTVKLF
;
A
#
# COMPACT_ATOMS: atom_id res chain seq x y z
N MET A 1 48.38 -67.94 -27.16
CA MET A 1 49.16 -67.24 -28.20
C MET A 1 48.45 -65.94 -28.57
N LEU A 2 49.23 -64.87 -28.56
CA LEU A 2 48.95 -63.49 -28.97
C LEU A 2 47.84 -63.29 -30.02
N ASN A 3 46.95 -62.30 -29.85
CA ASN A 3 47.24 -60.95 -30.37
C ASN A 3 46.16 -59.92 -30.00
N SER A 4 46.64 -58.79 -29.49
CA SER A 4 45.87 -57.58 -29.18
C SER A 4 45.52 -56.79 -30.45
N LYS A 5 44.32 -56.22 -30.51
CA LYS A 5 44.05 -55.00 -31.31
C LYS A 5 43.41 -53.95 -30.42
N LYS A 6 44.22 -52.92 -30.10
CA LYS A 6 43.82 -51.67 -29.44
C LYS A 6 42.90 -50.86 -30.38
N LEU A 7 41.71 -50.51 -29.91
CA LEU A 7 40.84 -49.53 -30.58
C LEU A 7 41.12 -48.13 -30.00
N LYS A 8 41.49 -47.18 -30.86
CA LYS A 8 41.74 -45.76 -30.56
C LYS A 8 40.42 -45.06 -30.20
N ILE A 9 40.33 -44.51 -28.99
CA ILE A 9 39.27 -43.57 -28.60
C ILE A 9 39.64 -42.18 -29.14
N ARG A 10 38.78 -41.63 -30.00
CA ARG A 10 38.91 -40.31 -30.61
C ARG A 10 38.11 -39.32 -29.76
N ASN A 11 38.79 -38.41 -29.07
CA ASN A 11 38.19 -37.35 -28.27
C ASN A 11 37.36 -36.40 -29.16
N SER A 12 36.03 -36.48 -29.04
CA SER A 12 35.12 -35.46 -29.57
C SER A 12 34.78 -34.48 -28.45
N LYS A 13 35.20 -33.22 -28.60
CA LYS A 13 34.81 -32.12 -27.72
C LYS A 13 33.34 -31.78 -28.02
N ILE A 14 32.42 -32.23 -27.16
CA ILE A 14 31.04 -31.74 -27.16
C ILE A 14 31.05 -30.42 -26.40
N LEU A 15 30.93 -29.32 -27.13
CA LEU A 15 30.77 -27.97 -26.59
C LEU A 15 29.28 -27.75 -26.30
N THR A 16 28.85 -28.07 -25.08
CA THR A 16 27.47 -27.85 -24.64
C THR A 16 27.27 -26.37 -24.34
N PHE A 17 26.63 -25.64 -25.25
CA PHE A 17 26.27 -24.23 -25.07
C PHE A 17 25.02 -24.15 -24.18
N PHE A 18 25.19 -23.83 -22.90
CA PHE A 18 24.10 -23.58 -21.97
C PHE A 18 23.50 -22.19 -22.27
N PHE A 19 22.41 -22.15 -23.03
CA PHE A 19 21.60 -20.94 -23.21
C PHE A 19 20.84 -20.68 -21.91
N ILE A 20 21.33 -19.77 -21.07
CA ILE A 20 20.59 -19.28 -19.89
C ILE A 20 19.50 -18.35 -20.43
N PHE A 21 18.28 -18.86 -20.56
CA PHE A 21 17.11 -18.06 -20.87
C PHE A 21 16.77 -17.23 -19.62
N HIS A 22 17.21 -15.97 -19.58
CA HIS A 22 16.74 -15.00 -18.60
C HIS A 22 15.26 -14.72 -18.88
N PHE A 23 14.38 -15.45 -18.18
CA PHE A 23 12.97 -15.10 -18.11
C PHE A 23 12.84 -13.86 -17.23
N THR A 24 12.97 -12.67 -17.84
CA THR A 24 12.49 -11.44 -17.21
C THR A 24 10.97 -11.55 -17.08
N PHE A 25 10.50 -11.93 -15.90
CA PHE A 25 9.11 -11.81 -15.52
C PHE A 25 8.79 -10.32 -15.39
N SER A 26 8.41 -9.69 -16.50
CA SER A 26 7.74 -8.39 -16.46
C SER A 26 6.39 -8.62 -15.81
N VAL A 27 6.26 -8.28 -14.53
CA VAL A 27 4.96 -8.12 -13.89
C VAL A 27 4.27 -6.96 -14.59
N LEU A 28 3.44 -7.27 -15.60
CA LEU A 28 2.51 -6.32 -16.19
C LEU A 28 1.54 -5.90 -15.09
N HIS A 29 1.82 -4.77 -14.45
CA HIS A 29 0.84 -4.08 -13.65
C HIS A 29 -0.29 -3.70 -14.61
N SER A 30 -1.46 -4.30 -14.43
CA SER A 30 -2.64 -4.00 -15.23
C SER A 30 -3.01 -2.54 -14.99
N GLN A 31 -2.68 -1.67 -15.95
CA GLN A 31 -3.15 -0.29 -15.93
C GLN A 31 -4.68 -0.30 -16.05
N VAL A 32 -5.34 0.55 -15.25
CA VAL A 32 -6.81 0.67 -15.24
C VAL A 32 -7.27 1.14 -16.61
N THR A 33 -8.13 0.35 -17.28
CA THR A 33 -8.71 0.71 -18.57
C THR A 33 -9.84 1.71 -18.37
N ASN A 34 -9.72 2.91 -18.94
CA ASN A 34 -10.81 3.89 -18.95
C ASN A 34 -11.77 3.56 -20.10
N ARG A 35 -13.07 3.51 -19.81
CA ARG A 35 -14.12 3.24 -20.80
C ARG A 35 -15.07 4.43 -20.87
N LEU A 36 -15.03 5.15 -21.99
CA LEU A 36 -15.90 6.29 -22.27
C LEU A 36 -17.04 5.89 -23.19
N LEU A 37 -18.28 5.97 -22.70
CA LEU A 37 -19.48 5.89 -23.53
C LEU A 37 -19.99 7.29 -23.81
N PHE A 38 -20.04 7.66 -25.08
CA PHE A 38 -20.74 8.86 -25.52
C PHE A 38 -22.21 8.55 -25.70
N ILE A 39 -23.08 9.31 -25.06
CA ILE A 39 -24.51 9.35 -25.36
C ILE A 39 -24.77 10.67 -26.08
N PHE A 40 -25.10 10.58 -27.36
CA PHE A 40 -25.25 11.73 -28.24
C PHE A 40 -26.72 11.99 -28.56
N ASP A 41 -27.17 13.21 -28.28
CA ASP A 41 -28.50 13.72 -28.60
C ASP A 41 -28.62 14.06 -30.08
N ASP A 42 -29.55 13.39 -30.75
CA ASP A 42 -29.96 13.67 -32.13
C ASP A 42 -31.47 13.92 -32.20
N SER A 43 -32.05 14.43 -31.12
CA SER A 43 -33.46 14.81 -31.08
C SER A 43 -33.71 16.09 -31.90
N TYR A 44 -34.96 16.31 -32.30
CA TYR A 44 -35.33 17.42 -33.18
C TYR A 44 -34.96 18.81 -32.61
N SER A 45 -34.81 18.98 -31.29
CA SER A 45 -34.35 20.25 -30.69
C SER A 45 -32.93 20.65 -31.13
N MET A 46 -32.09 19.68 -31.50
CA MET A 46 -30.74 19.91 -31.99
C MET A 46 -30.68 20.63 -33.35
N TYR A 47 -31.81 20.80 -34.05
CA TYR A 47 -31.92 21.71 -35.21
C TYR A 47 -31.99 23.19 -34.83
N ALA A 48 -32.19 23.52 -33.55
CA ALA A 48 -32.29 24.90 -33.13
C ALA A 48 -31.00 25.68 -33.47
N PRO A 49 -31.12 26.97 -33.85
CA PRO A 49 -29.97 27.82 -34.10
C PRO A 49 -29.20 28.05 -32.80
N TRP A 50 -27.87 28.12 -32.91
CA TRP A 50 -26.97 28.47 -31.84
C TRP A 50 -25.79 29.28 -32.40
N ASN A 51 -25.73 30.57 -32.04
CA ASN A 51 -24.84 31.55 -32.65
C ASN A 51 -24.97 31.57 -34.19
N SER A 52 -23.91 31.26 -34.93
CA SER A 52 -23.87 31.29 -36.40
C SER A 52 -24.18 29.96 -37.09
N ASN A 53 -24.46 28.89 -36.34
CA ASN A 53 -24.72 27.54 -36.85
C ASN A 53 -25.95 26.92 -36.14
N ILE A 54 -26.35 25.70 -36.52
CA ILE A 54 -27.31 24.90 -35.75
C ILE A 54 -26.59 24.04 -34.70
N LYS A 55 -27.24 23.74 -33.58
CA LYS A 55 -26.63 23.03 -32.44
C LYS A 55 -25.98 21.71 -32.84
N ILE A 56 -26.64 20.93 -33.70
CA ILE A 56 -26.12 19.64 -34.20
C ILE A 56 -24.79 19.78 -34.95
N GLU A 57 -24.63 20.82 -35.78
CA GLU A 57 -23.40 21.01 -36.55
C GLU A 57 -22.23 21.39 -35.65
N VAL A 58 -22.49 22.19 -34.62
CA VAL A 58 -21.47 22.51 -33.61
C VAL A 58 -21.12 21.26 -32.79
N ALA A 59 -22.13 20.50 -32.34
CA ALA A 59 -21.92 19.26 -31.61
C ALA A 59 -21.08 18.25 -32.42
N LYS A 60 -21.41 18.04 -33.70
CA LYS A 60 -20.64 17.18 -34.62
C LYS A 60 -19.20 17.63 -34.78
N LYS A 61 -18.99 18.93 -35.05
CA LYS A 61 -17.65 19.50 -35.23
C LYS A 61 -16.80 19.29 -33.99
N VAL A 62 -17.29 19.67 -32.82
CA VAL A 62 -16.48 19.59 -31.60
C VAL A 62 -16.29 18.16 -31.13
N MET A 63 -17.29 17.29 -31.26
CA MET A 63 -17.10 15.85 -31.04
C MET A 63 -16.05 15.26 -31.98
N GLY A 64 -16.03 15.68 -33.24
CA GLY A 64 -15.02 15.28 -34.21
C GLY A 64 -13.60 15.64 -33.77
N GLU A 65 -13.36 16.89 -33.35
CA GLU A 65 -12.07 17.33 -32.81
C GLU A 65 -11.72 16.62 -31.51
N PHE A 66 -12.71 16.37 -30.65
CA PHE A 66 -12.49 15.69 -29.38
C PHE A 66 -12.05 14.25 -29.59
N LEU A 67 -12.74 13.51 -30.45
CA LEU A 67 -12.37 12.12 -30.80
C LEU A 67 -10.95 12.05 -31.38
N ASP A 68 -10.53 13.04 -32.17
CA ASP A 68 -9.16 13.11 -32.68
C ASP A 68 -8.12 13.24 -31.54
N SER A 69 -8.46 13.89 -30.44
CA SER A 69 -7.59 14.01 -29.26
C SER A 69 -7.45 12.70 -28.46
N LEU A 70 -8.43 11.80 -28.55
CA LEU A 70 -8.49 10.56 -27.78
C LEU A 70 -7.76 9.39 -28.44
N ARG A 71 -7.50 9.46 -29.76
CA ARG A 71 -7.04 8.33 -30.59
C ARG A 71 -5.74 7.64 -30.10
N ASN A 72 -4.87 8.37 -29.41
CA ASN A 72 -3.54 7.89 -28.99
C ASN A 72 -3.41 7.68 -27.48
N ILE A 73 -4.51 7.79 -26.73
CA ILE A 73 -4.47 7.59 -25.28
C ILE A 73 -4.42 6.08 -25.01
N PRO A 74 -3.39 5.58 -24.28
CA PRO A 74 -3.31 4.17 -23.93
C PRO A 74 -4.44 3.77 -22.97
N ASP A 75 -4.83 2.50 -23.01
CA ASP A 75 -5.84 1.91 -22.11
C ASP A 75 -7.18 2.68 -22.08
N LEU A 76 -7.57 3.21 -23.24
CA LEU A 76 -8.83 3.92 -23.44
C LEU A 76 -9.72 3.16 -24.43
N GLN A 77 -10.95 2.87 -24.02
CA GLN A 77 -11.99 2.30 -24.88
C GLN A 77 -13.12 3.31 -25.08
N LEU A 78 -13.62 3.37 -26.31
CA LEU A 78 -14.67 4.33 -26.71
C LEU A 78 -15.89 3.58 -27.24
N ALA A 79 -17.08 4.09 -26.95
CA ALA A 79 -18.35 3.64 -27.52
C ALA A 79 -19.27 4.83 -27.80
N LEU A 80 -20.26 4.64 -28.67
CA LEU A 80 -21.28 5.64 -29.01
C LEU A 80 -22.67 5.02 -28.95
N ARG A 81 -23.53 5.63 -28.14
CA ARG A 81 -24.98 5.47 -28.14
C ARG A 81 -25.60 6.78 -28.61
N CYS A 82 -26.62 6.69 -29.45
CA CYS A 82 -27.41 7.85 -29.87
C CYS A 82 -28.86 7.66 -29.44
N TYR A 83 -29.58 8.77 -29.28
CA TYR A 83 -31.03 8.76 -29.10
C TYR A 83 -31.69 9.81 -29.98
N GLY A 84 -32.98 9.61 -30.27
CA GLY A 84 -33.76 10.51 -31.11
C GLY A 84 -33.39 10.46 -32.60
N HIS A 85 -32.60 9.48 -33.04
CA HIS A 85 -32.05 9.43 -34.41
C HIS A 85 -32.72 8.39 -35.33
N THR A 86 -33.66 7.58 -34.83
CA THR A 86 -34.26 6.49 -35.64
C THR A 86 -35.70 6.74 -36.07
N THR A 87 -36.42 7.57 -35.32
CA THR A 87 -37.84 7.82 -35.55
C THR A 87 -38.15 9.31 -35.53
N PHE A 88 -38.99 9.75 -36.48
CA PHE A 88 -39.44 11.15 -36.53
C PHE A 88 -40.36 11.47 -35.34
N PHE A 89 -40.21 12.64 -34.74
CA PHE A 89 -40.91 13.04 -33.51
C PHE A 89 -42.45 13.18 -33.63
N LYS A 90 -42.99 13.04 -34.85
CA LYS A 90 -44.44 13.09 -35.17
C LYS A 90 -44.84 11.87 -36.01
N PRO A 91 -46.12 11.42 -35.91
CA PRO A 91 -47.18 11.95 -35.06
C PRO A 91 -47.07 11.50 -33.59
N GLU A 92 -46.35 10.41 -33.31
CA GLU A 92 -46.16 9.85 -31.97
C GLU A 92 -44.70 9.96 -31.52
N ARG A 93 -44.50 10.26 -30.23
CA ARG A 93 -43.16 10.32 -29.62
C ARG A 93 -42.66 8.92 -29.31
N ASN A 94 -41.48 8.58 -29.80
CA ASN A 94 -40.83 7.32 -29.46
C ASN A 94 -39.89 7.49 -28.25
N CYS A 95 -40.43 7.25 -27.06
CA CYS A 95 -39.68 7.33 -25.81
C CYS A 95 -38.69 6.17 -25.56
N LYS A 96 -38.50 5.30 -26.55
CA LYS A 96 -37.52 4.22 -26.54
C LYS A 96 -36.51 4.32 -27.69
N ASP A 97 -36.46 5.48 -28.36
CA ASP A 97 -35.51 5.74 -29.44
C ASP A 97 -34.10 5.94 -28.89
N SER A 98 -33.40 4.84 -28.58
CA SER A 98 -32.01 4.83 -28.11
C SER A 98 -31.30 3.59 -28.61
N LYS A 99 -30.09 3.76 -29.17
CA LYS A 99 -29.34 2.64 -29.76
C LYS A 99 -27.84 2.80 -29.57
N LEU A 100 -27.19 1.70 -29.19
CA LEU A 100 -25.73 1.58 -29.25
C LEU A 100 -25.32 1.47 -30.72
N GLU A 101 -24.73 2.52 -31.26
CA GLU A 101 -24.33 2.62 -32.66
C GLU A 101 -22.91 2.12 -32.89
N VAL A 102 -22.03 2.33 -31.90
CA VAL A 102 -20.66 1.82 -31.94
C VAL A 102 -20.35 1.18 -30.57
N PRO A 103 -20.16 -0.16 -30.50
CA PRO A 103 -19.81 -0.84 -29.26
C PRO A 103 -18.37 -0.56 -28.84
N PHE A 104 -18.04 -0.80 -27.57
CA PHE A 104 -16.71 -0.57 -27.02
C PHE A 104 -15.60 -1.28 -27.80
N ALA A 105 -14.57 -0.50 -28.14
CA ALA A 105 -13.26 -1.00 -28.58
C ALA A 105 -12.20 0.08 -28.28
N ASP A 106 -10.93 -0.26 -28.48
CA ASP A 106 -9.82 0.65 -28.26
C ASP A 106 -9.99 1.98 -29.01
N ALA A 107 -9.60 3.08 -28.36
CA ALA A 107 -9.74 4.44 -28.88
C ALA A 107 -9.12 4.60 -30.26
N LYS A 108 -7.95 3.97 -30.48
CA LYS A 108 -7.24 3.94 -31.78
C LYS A 108 -8.11 3.39 -32.92
N THR A 109 -9.02 2.47 -32.62
CA THR A 109 -9.93 1.86 -33.60
C THR A 109 -11.25 2.62 -33.68
N ASN A 110 -11.83 2.99 -32.54
CA ASN A 110 -13.20 3.49 -32.49
C ASN A 110 -13.34 4.99 -32.71
N TYR A 111 -12.30 5.80 -32.52
CA TYR A 111 -12.41 7.25 -32.74
C TYR A 111 -12.97 7.58 -34.14
N LEU A 112 -12.46 6.90 -35.18
CA LEU A 112 -12.86 7.13 -36.56
C LEU A 112 -14.27 6.61 -36.85
N LYS A 113 -14.64 5.44 -36.31
CA LYS A 113 -15.98 4.85 -36.48
C LYS A 113 -17.05 5.74 -35.86
N ILE A 114 -16.79 6.24 -34.65
CA ILE A 114 -17.69 7.15 -33.93
C ILE A 114 -17.83 8.46 -34.72
N LYS A 115 -16.71 9.04 -35.17
CA LYS A 115 -16.71 10.28 -35.97
C LYS A 115 -17.51 10.13 -37.27
N GLN A 116 -17.32 9.02 -37.99
CA GLN A 116 -18.09 8.73 -39.20
C GLN A 116 -19.58 8.53 -38.92
N ARG A 117 -19.94 7.94 -37.78
CA ARG A 117 -21.34 7.75 -37.41
C ARG A 117 -22.00 9.08 -37.06
N ILE A 118 -21.37 9.89 -36.22
CA ILE A 118 -21.86 11.21 -35.80
C ILE A 118 -22.08 12.13 -37.01
N ASN A 119 -21.16 12.13 -37.98
CA ASN A 119 -21.30 12.96 -39.19
C ASN A 119 -22.52 12.61 -40.05
N LYS A 120 -23.06 11.39 -39.94
CA LYS A 120 -24.24 10.91 -40.67
C LYS A 120 -25.55 11.06 -39.88
N LEU A 121 -25.49 11.61 -38.67
CA LEU A 121 -26.68 11.85 -37.86
C LEU A 121 -27.46 13.05 -38.39
N GLU A 122 -28.78 12.92 -38.36
CA GLU A 122 -29.72 13.95 -38.77
C GLU A 122 -30.77 14.02 -37.66
N PRO A 123 -30.97 15.19 -37.02
CA PRO A 123 -31.85 15.25 -35.87
C PRO A 123 -33.31 14.95 -36.25
N LEU A 124 -33.98 14.01 -35.59
CA LEU A 124 -35.32 13.58 -36.04
C LEU A 124 -36.36 13.43 -34.92
N GLY A 125 -35.93 12.95 -33.77
CA GLY A 125 -36.80 12.30 -32.79
C GLY A 125 -37.01 13.06 -31.49
N THR A 126 -37.49 12.32 -30.48
CA THR A 126 -37.75 12.82 -29.12
C THR A 126 -36.50 12.68 -28.24
N THR A 127 -36.50 13.28 -27.05
CA THR A 127 -35.39 13.30 -26.08
C THR A 127 -35.57 12.32 -24.89
N PRO A 128 -35.34 10.99 -25.04
CA PRO A 128 -35.47 10.01 -23.95
C PRO A 128 -34.17 9.81 -23.16
N ILE A 129 -33.77 10.80 -22.35
CA ILE A 129 -32.49 10.81 -21.61
C ILE A 129 -32.44 9.68 -20.57
N ALA A 130 -33.44 9.57 -19.71
CA ALA A 130 -33.52 8.59 -18.63
C ALA A 130 -33.51 7.16 -19.17
N TYR A 131 -34.24 6.91 -20.27
CA TYR A 131 -34.23 5.61 -20.94
C TYR A 131 -32.83 5.29 -21.50
N SER A 132 -32.20 6.25 -22.18
CA SER A 132 -30.86 6.07 -22.76
C SER A 132 -29.79 5.82 -21.69
N LEU A 133 -29.87 6.50 -20.55
CA LEU A 133 -29.00 6.28 -19.40
C LEU A 133 -29.28 4.93 -18.72
N GLY A 134 -30.52 4.46 -18.69
CA GLY A 134 -30.86 3.13 -18.21
C GLY A 134 -30.19 2.05 -19.07
N GLU A 135 -30.40 2.13 -20.38
CA GLU A 135 -29.85 1.20 -21.37
C GLU A 135 -28.31 1.21 -21.39
N CYS A 136 -27.68 2.34 -21.09
CA CYS A 136 -26.23 2.46 -21.09
C CYS A 136 -25.55 1.51 -20.09
N THR A 137 -26.25 1.09 -19.04
CA THR A 137 -25.73 0.10 -18.09
C THR A 137 -25.37 -1.21 -18.80
N ASN A 138 -26.17 -1.62 -19.78
CA ASN A 138 -26.00 -2.87 -20.51
C ASN A 138 -24.87 -2.79 -21.55
N ASP A 139 -24.42 -1.59 -21.91
CA ASP A 139 -23.32 -1.38 -22.85
C ASP A 139 -21.95 -1.65 -22.19
N PHE A 140 -21.85 -1.49 -20.86
CA PHE A 140 -20.63 -1.79 -20.12
C PHE A 140 -20.53 -3.26 -19.78
N THR A 141 -19.67 -3.98 -20.50
CA THR A 141 -19.36 -5.38 -20.16
C THR A 141 -18.66 -5.49 -18.79
N PRO A 142 -18.83 -6.60 -18.04
CA PRO A 142 -18.10 -6.80 -16.79
C PRO A 142 -16.59 -6.69 -16.99
N CYS A 143 -15.93 -5.89 -16.14
CA CYS A 143 -14.48 -5.72 -16.15
C CYS A 143 -14.00 -5.49 -14.71
N SER A 144 -12.96 -6.22 -14.30
CA SER A 144 -12.40 -6.17 -12.94
C SER A 144 -11.48 -4.97 -12.70
N ASN A 145 -10.89 -4.39 -13.75
CA ASN A 145 -9.93 -3.29 -13.65
C ASN A 145 -10.24 -2.17 -14.68
N CYS A 146 -11.50 -1.74 -14.73
CA CYS A 146 -11.95 -0.67 -15.61
C CYS A 146 -12.66 0.45 -14.86
N ARG A 147 -12.53 1.66 -15.38
CA ARG A 147 -13.32 2.82 -14.96
C ARG A 147 -14.36 3.15 -16.02
N ASN A 148 -15.64 3.16 -15.65
CA ASN A 148 -16.74 3.42 -16.57
C ASN A 148 -17.23 4.86 -16.46
N ILE A 149 -17.26 5.57 -17.58
CA ILE A 149 -17.69 6.96 -17.64
C ILE A 149 -18.65 7.14 -18.81
N VAL A 150 -19.76 7.83 -18.54
CA VAL A 150 -20.75 8.23 -19.53
C VAL A 150 -20.63 9.74 -19.74
N ILE A 151 -20.41 10.15 -20.99
CA ILE A 151 -20.44 11.54 -21.41
C ILE A 151 -21.75 11.74 -22.17
N LEU A 152 -22.70 12.44 -21.55
CA LEU A 152 -23.99 12.77 -22.16
C LEU A 152 -23.85 14.12 -22.86
N ILE A 153 -24.05 14.17 -24.18
CA ILE A 153 -24.11 15.40 -24.96
C ILE A 153 -25.57 15.65 -25.30
N THR A 154 -26.16 16.75 -24.83
CA THR A 154 -27.58 17.07 -25.03
C THR A 154 -27.82 18.57 -25.07
N ASP A 155 -28.92 19.01 -25.68
CA ASP A 155 -29.35 20.41 -25.64
C ASP A 155 -30.66 20.64 -24.87
N GLY A 156 -31.25 19.57 -24.33
CA GLY A 156 -32.62 19.55 -23.86
C GLY A 156 -32.82 18.86 -22.51
N ILE A 157 -34.02 19.04 -21.97
CA ILE A 157 -34.51 18.29 -20.81
C ILE A 157 -35.27 17.05 -21.27
N GLU A 158 -35.44 16.11 -20.36
CA GLU A 158 -36.23 14.90 -20.57
C GLU A 158 -37.66 15.20 -21.09
N GLU A 159 -38.03 14.58 -22.21
CA GLU A 159 -39.36 14.77 -22.83
C GLU A 159 -40.31 13.57 -22.67
N CYS A 160 -39.84 12.49 -22.05
CA CYS A 160 -40.51 11.20 -21.99
C CYS A 160 -40.92 10.78 -20.57
N ASN A 161 -41.10 11.75 -19.67
CA ASN A 161 -41.50 11.56 -18.26
C ASN A 161 -40.56 10.65 -17.45
N GLY A 162 -39.33 10.42 -17.93
CA GLY A 162 -38.30 9.75 -17.17
C GLY A 162 -37.75 10.60 -16.03
N ASN A 163 -36.99 9.99 -15.12
CA ASN A 163 -36.27 10.70 -14.07
C ASN A 163 -34.75 10.51 -14.24
N PRO A 164 -34.05 11.41 -14.97
CA PRO A 164 -32.60 11.32 -15.16
C PRO A 164 -31.78 11.38 -13.87
N CYS A 165 -32.27 12.09 -12.84
CA CYS A 165 -31.60 12.16 -11.54
C CYS A 165 -31.54 10.78 -10.87
N GLN A 166 -32.68 10.08 -10.85
CA GLN A 166 -32.78 8.76 -10.25
C GLN A 166 -31.87 7.75 -10.97
N VAL A 167 -31.90 7.76 -12.30
CA VAL A 167 -31.06 6.88 -13.12
C VAL A 167 -29.57 7.19 -12.92
N SER A 168 -29.19 8.46 -12.82
CA SER A 168 -27.80 8.85 -12.50
C SER A 168 -27.34 8.29 -11.15
N LEU A 169 -28.18 8.34 -10.12
CA LEU A 169 -27.87 7.75 -8.81
C LEU A 169 -27.67 6.23 -8.90
N GLU A 170 -28.47 5.54 -9.69
CA GLU A 170 -28.34 4.10 -9.93
C GLU A 170 -27.04 3.75 -10.68
N LEU A 171 -26.65 4.56 -11.67
CA LEU A 171 -25.37 4.42 -12.38
C LEU A 171 -24.17 4.60 -11.43
N GLN A 172 -24.22 5.61 -10.56
CA GLN A 172 -23.17 5.85 -9.57
C GLN A 172 -23.00 4.69 -8.60
N LYS A 173 -24.10 4.08 -8.13
CA LYS A 173 -24.06 2.87 -7.30
C LYS A 173 -23.40 1.67 -8.00
N LYS A 174 -23.42 1.65 -9.34
CA LYS A 174 -22.76 0.64 -10.18
C LYS A 174 -21.33 1.04 -10.60
N GLY A 175 -20.78 2.12 -10.05
CA GLY A 175 -19.45 2.62 -10.38
C GLY A 175 -19.34 3.25 -11.78
N ILE A 176 -20.47 3.67 -12.36
CA ILE A 176 -20.53 4.36 -13.66
C ILE A 176 -20.69 5.87 -13.41
N PHE A 177 -19.71 6.66 -13.84
CA PHE A 177 -19.72 8.10 -13.63
C PHE A 177 -20.38 8.84 -14.79
N LEU A 178 -21.47 9.55 -14.52
CA LEU A 178 -22.12 10.42 -15.51
C LEU A 178 -21.51 11.82 -15.52
N ARG A 179 -21.29 12.36 -16.72
CA ARG A 179 -20.85 13.73 -17.00
C ARG A 179 -21.74 14.35 -18.08
N PRO A 180 -22.76 15.14 -17.68
CA PRO A 180 -23.58 15.86 -18.63
C PRO A 180 -22.85 17.06 -19.25
N PHE A 181 -22.93 17.16 -20.58
CA PHE A 181 -22.51 18.27 -21.41
C PHE A 181 -23.73 18.85 -22.09
N VAL A 182 -24.05 20.07 -21.72
CA VAL A 182 -25.29 20.69 -22.17
C VAL A 182 -25.00 21.86 -23.11
N ILE A 183 -25.66 21.85 -24.26
CA ILE A 183 -25.43 22.82 -25.34
C ILE A 183 -26.50 23.90 -25.29
N GLY A 184 -26.08 25.16 -25.13
CA GLY A 184 -26.96 26.32 -25.32
C GLY A 184 -27.97 26.57 -24.19
N VAL A 185 -27.63 26.23 -22.95
CA VAL A 185 -28.50 26.46 -21.78
C VAL A 185 -28.49 27.91 -21.34
N GLY A 186 -27.34 28.60 -21.42
CA GLY A 186 -27.23 29.96 -20.92
C GLY A 186 -27.48 30.04 -19.40
N LEU A 187 -28.06 31.15 -18.93
CA LEU A 187 -28.27 31.45 -17.50
C LEU A 187 -29.62 30.98 -16.93
N ASP A 188 -30.32 30.04 -17.58
CA ASP A 188 -31.64 29.60 -17.10
C ASP A 188 -31.53 28.64 -15.91
N VAL A 189 -31.92 29.14 -14.74
CA VAL A 189 -31.88 28.48 -13.43
C VAL A 189 -32.63 27.14 -13.44
N LYS A 190 -33.68 27.00 -14.27
CA LYS A 190 -34.47 25.75 -14.34
C LYS A 190 -33.68 24.58 -14.88
N PHE A 191 -32.71 24.81 -15.75
CA PHE A 191 -31.86 23.74 -16.29
C PHE A 191 -30.73 23.38 -15.32
N ALA A 192 -30.21 24.34 -14.55
CA ALA A 192 -29.16 24.10 -13.57
C ALA A 192 -29.57 23.08 -12.50
N ASP A 193 -30.82 23.15 -12.02
CA ASP A 193 -31.35 22.20 -11.02
C ASP A 193 -31.55 20.79 -11.61
N VAL A 194 -32.03 20.71 -12.85
CA VAL A 194 -32.28 19.43 -13.55
C VAL A 194 -30.98 18.69 -13.88
N PHE A 195 -29.92 19.39 -14.27
CA PHE A 195 -28.64 18.74 -14.57
C PHE A 195 -27.76 18.59 -13.33
N GLY A 196 -27.88 19.47 -12.34
CA GLY A 196 -27.12 19.40 -11.09
C GLY A 196 -27.36 18.10 -10.31
N CYS A 197 -28.59 17.56 -10.34
CA CYS A 197 -28.89 16.27 -9.71
C CYS A 197 -28.23 15.08 -10.43
N MET A 198 -27.88 15.22 -11.72
CA MET A 198 -27.26 14.17 -12.53
C MET A 198 -25.74 14.11 -12.33
N GLY A 199 -25.17 15.09 -11.62
CA GLY A 199 -23.74 15.23 -11.33
C GLY A 199 -23.22 16.62 -11.73
N LYS A 200 -21.89 16.77 -11.73
CA LYS A 200 -21.24 17.98 -12.27
C LYS A 200 -21.53 18.05 -13.77
N TYR A 201 -22.31 19.05 -14.18
CA TYR A 201 -22.61 19.34 -15.58
C TYR A 201 -21.74 20.48 -16.08
N TYR A 202 -21.62 20.57 -17.40
CA TYR A 202 -20.89 21.63 -18.07
C TYR A 202 -21.79 22.31 -19.09
N ASP A 203 -22.06 23.60 -18.86
CA ASP A 203 -22.73 24.44 -19.84
C ASP A 203 -21.71 24.94 -20.87
N VAL A 204 -22.02 24.70 -22.14
CA VAL A 204 -21.26 25.28 -23.23
C VAL A 204 -22.03 26.45 -23.82
N SER A 205 -21.68 27.65 -23.35
CA SER A 205 -22.24 28.92 -23.83
C SER A 205 -21.47 29.52 -25.03
N ASN A 206 -20.27 29.04 -25.34
CA ASN A 206 -19.45 29.47 -26.48
C ASN A 206 -18.68 28.29 -27.10
N GLU A 207 -18.72 28.18 -28.44
CA GLU A 207 -17.98 27.17 -29.23
C GLU A 207 -16.49 27.12 -28.86
N ALA A 208 -15.87 28.26 -28.55
CA ALA A 208 -14.46 28.35 -28.16
C ALA A 208 -14.14 27.61 -26.85
N ASN A 209 -15.08 27.58 -25.90
CA ASN A 209 -14.89 26.97 -24.59
C ASN A 209 -15.21 25.46 -24.56
N PHE A 210 -15.96 24.96 -25.55
CA PHE A 210 -16.39 23.55 -25.61
C PHE A 210 -15.19 22.59 -25.55
N LYS A 211 -14.13 22.91 -26.30
CA LYS A 211 -12.91 22.11 -26.38
C LYS A 211 -12.15 22.08 -25.05
N ASP A 212 -12.03 23.21 -24.37
CA ASP A 212 -11.30 23.32 -23.11
C ASP A 212 -12.06 22.63 -21.98
N VAL A 213 -13.38 22.74 -21.96
CA VAL A 213 -14.26 22.04 -21.01
C VAL A 213 -14.17 20.52 -21.21
N LEU A 214 -14.23 20.03 -22.45
CA LEU A 214 -14.05 18.60 -22.73
C LEU A 214 -12.66 18.10 -22.33
N LYS A 215 -11.61 18.89 -22.59
CA LYS A 215 -10.24 18.58 -22.18
C LYS A 215 -10.08 18.56 -20.66
N LEU A 216 -10.75 19.45 -19.94
CA LEU A 216 -10.79 19.46 -18.48
C LEU A 216 -11.47 18.19 -17.94
N VAL A 217 -12.63 17.83 -18.49
CA VAL A 217 -13.33 16.60 -18.10
C VAL A 217 -12.51 15.37 -18.41
N LEU A 218 -11.83 15.34 -19.56
CA LEU A 218 -10.92 14.26 -19.89
C LEU A 218 -9.75 14.20 -18.92
N THR A 219 -9.20 15.35 -18.55
CA THR A 219 -8.16 15.43 -17.52
C THR A 219 -8.70 14.86 -16.23
N GLU A 220 -9.85 15.30 -15.71
CA GLU A 220 -10.45 14.75 -14.48
C GLU A 220 -10.81 13.25 -14.58
N ALA A 221 -11.24 12.80 -15.76
CA ALA A 221 -11.65 11.43 -16.05
C ALA A 221 -10.47 10.47 -16.20
N LEU A 222 -9.36 10.92 -16.78
CA LEU A 222 -8.19 10.11 -17.10
C LEU A 222 -7.02 10.33 -16.15
N SER A 223 -6.95 11.47 -15.45
CA SER A 223 -5.91 11.75 -14.48
C SER A 223 -6.03 10.70 -13.38
N GLN A 224 -5.04 9.82 -13.33
CA GLN A 224 -4.94 8.85 -12.27
C GLN A 224 -4.72 9.61 -10.97
N THR A 225 -5.62 9.40 -10.01
CA THR A 225 -5.37 9.84 -8.64
C THR A 225 -4.36 8.87 -8.07
N THR A 226 -3.12 9.35 -7.96
CA THR A 226 -2.03 8.54 -7.43
C THR A 226 -1.52 9.12 -6.13
N VAL A 227 -0.90 8.28 -5.33
CA VAL A 227 -0.40 8.62 -4.00
C VAL A 227 0.99 8.03 -3.86
N GLN A 228 1.95 8.81 -3.39
CA GLN A 228 3.20 8.29 -2.84
C GLN A 228 3.26 8.60 -1.35
N VAL A 229 3.90 7.72 -0.59
CA VAL A 229 4.24 7.98 0.81
C VAL A 229 5.73 8.24 0.87
N ASP A 230 6.11 9.40 1.40
CA ASP A 230 7.51 9.80 1.54
C ASP A 230 7.92 9.56 2.99
N LEU A 231 8.61 8.45 3.25
CA LEU A 231 9.20 8.18 4.57
C LEU A 231 10.52 8.95 4.71
N LEU A 232 10.52 9.96 5.57
CA LEU A 232 11.58 10.95 5.67
C LEU A 232 12.64 10.57 6.72
N ASP A 233 13.91 10.73 6.34
CA ASP A 233 15.06 10.62 7.24
C ASP A 233 15.25 11.87 8.12
N ILE A 234 16.32 11.88 8.94
CA ILE A 234 16.66 13.05 9.79
C ILE A 234 16.91 14.34 8.98
N ASN A 235 17.26 14.23 7.70
CA ASN A 235 17.53 15.35 6.80
C ASN A 235 16.31 15.72 5.95
N LYS A 236 15.13 15.15 6.24
CA LYS A 236 13.88 15.32 5.48
C LYS A 236 13.94 14.81 4.04
N LYS A 237 14.77 13.81 3.76
CA LYS A 237 14.85 13.13 2.46
C LYS A 237 14.02 11.83 2.48
N PRO A 238 13.30 11.51 1.40
CA PRO A 238 12.49 10.30 1.28
C PRO A 238 13.35 9.05 1.01
N SER A 239 14.23 8.70 1.95
CA SER A 239 15.18 7.59 1.79
C SER A 239 14.84 6.35 2.61
N GLU A 240 13.82 6.43 3.46
CA GLU A 240 13.40 5.32 4.31
C GLU A 240 12.49 4.36 3.53
N THR A 241 12.67 3.06 3.76
CA THR A 241 11.99 2.01 2.99
C THR A 241 11.92 0.69 3.75
N ASP A 242 11.17 -0.26 3.20
CA ASP A 242 10.99 -1.63 3.69
C ASP A 242 10.35 -1.64 5.08
N VAL A 243 9.28 -0.87 5.21
CA VAL A 243 8.45 -0.78 6.42
C VAL A 243 7.00 -0.97 6.02
N ASP A 244 6.29 -1.79 6.80
CA ASP A 244 4.86 -2.00 6.59
C ASP A 244 4.06 -0.72 6.92
N MET A 245 3.03 -0.50 6.14
CA MET A 245 2.14 0.65 6.24
C MET A 245 0.69 0.18 6.19
N THR A 246 -0.13 0.68 7.11
CA THR A 246 -1.57 0.43 7.15
C THR A 246 -2.34 1.73 6.98
N PHE A 247 -3.26 1.74 6.03
CA PHE A 247 -4.21 2.82 5.81
C PHE A 247 -5.56 2.44 6.40
N TYR A 248 -6.07 3.27 7.30
CA TYR A 248 -7.40 3.17 7.90
C TYR A 248 -8.32 4.24 7.32
N GLU A 249 -9.62 3.98 7.33
CA GLU A 249 -10.62 5.04 7.14
C GLU A 249 -10.55 6.02 8.31
N ALA A 250 -10.36 7.31 8.03
CA ALA A 250 -10.02 8.32 9.04
C ALA A 250 -11.02 8.36 10.20
N GLY A 251 -10.50 8.38 11.43
CA GLY A 251 -11.31 8.40 12.65
C GLY A 251 -11.95 7.05 13.01
N THR A 252 -11.60 5.98 12.30
CA THR A 252 -12.11 4.63 12.56
C THR A 252 -10.97 3.61 12.65
N SER A 253 -11.27 2.39 13.09
CA SER A 253 -10.32 1.26 13.07
C SER A 253 -10.44 0.38 11.81
N LYS A 254 -11.15 0.84 10.78
CA LYS A 254 -11.40 0.05 9.57
C LYS A 254 -10.22 0.13 8.62
N VAL A 255 -9.49 -0.98 8.49
CA VAL A 255 -8.38 -1.13 7.53
C VAL A 255 -8.93 -1.07 6.10
N LYS A 256 -8.28 -0.26 5.26
CA LYS A 256 -8.54 -0.17 3.82
C LYS A 256 -7.45 -0.84 3.02
N TYR A 257 -6.19 -0.57 3.37
CA TYR A 257 -5.03 -1.07 2.65
C TYR A 257 -3.88 -1.40 3.59
N ASN A 258 -3.10 -2.41 3.22
CA ASN A 258 -1.83 -2.76 3.83
C ASN A 258 -0.79 -2.84 2.71
N TYR A 259 0.30 -2.09 2.84
CA TYR A 259 1.37 -2.04 1.86
C TYR A 259 2.72 -2.13 2.55
N LEU A 260 3.66 -2.86 1.93
CA LEU A 260 5.06 -2.78 2.29
C LEU A 260 5.69 -1.65 1.47
N HIS A 261 6.25 -0.64 2.15
CA HIS A 261 6.87 0.50 1.49
C HIS A 261 8.12 0.08 0.71
N THR A 262 8.29 0.59 -0.51
CA THR A 262 9.51 0.41 -1.31
C THR A 262 9.92 1.69 -2.04
N ILE A 263 11.21 1.82 -2.35
CA ILE A 263 11.77 2.88 -3.20
C ILE A 263 12.48 2.27 -4.41
N ASN A 264 12.38 2.92 -5.57
CA ASN A 264 13.10 2.48 -6.76
C ASN A 264 14.59 2.92 -6.74
N HIS A 265 15.36 2.48 -7.74
CA HIS A 265 16.79 2.80 -7.85
C HIS A 265 17.09 4.31 -8.03
N ARG A 266 16.08 5.16 -8.28
CA ARG A 266 16.21 6.62 -8.36
C ARG A 266 15.90 7.31 -7.04
N GLY A 267 15.54 6.56 -6.00
CA GLY A 267 15.16 7.08 -4.68
C GLY A 267 13.73 7.60 -4.61
N ASN A 268 12.85 7.20 -5.54
CA ASN A 268 11.45 7.59 -5.51
C ASN A 268 10.60 6.45 -4.92
N PRO A 269 9.71 6.74 -3.97
CA PRO A 269 8.72 5.78 -3.49
C PRO A 269 7.77 5.29 -4.58
N ASP A 270 7.15 4.13 -4.33
CA ASP A 270 6.17 3.55 -5.25
C ASP A 270 4.88 4.40 -5.34
N THR A 271 4.18 4.26 -6.47
CA THR A 271 2.96 5.00 -6.78
C THR A 271 1.74 4.14 -6.50
N LEU A 272 1.01 4.49 -5.45
CA LEU A 272 -0.21 3.82 -4.98
C LEU A 272 -1.46 4.43 -5.60
N VAL A 273 -2.54 3.64 -5.67
CA VAL A 273 -3.88 4.10 -6.05
C VAL A 273 -4.81 3.93 -4.84
N LEU A 274 -5.22 5.05 -4.25
CA LEU A 274 -6.18 5.09 -3.15
C LEU A 274 -7.51 5.68 -3.63
N ASP A 275 -8.61 5.33 -2.95
CA ASP A 275 -9.92 5.93 -3.21
C ASP A 275 -9.94 7.40 -2.74
N PRO A 276 -10.04 8.38 -3.65
CA PRO A 276 -9.97 9.78 -3.30
C PRO A 276 -11.25 10.34 -2.64
N ASP A 277 -12.33 9.56 -2.59
CA ASP A 277 -13.55 9.94 -1.86
C ASP A 277 -13.44 9.70 -0.35
N LEU A 278 -12.39 9.00 0.08
CA LEU A 278 -12.13 8.71 1.49
C LEU A 278 -11.04 9.60 2.07
N LYS A 279 -11.12 9.79 3.38
CA LYS A 279 -10.02 10.29 4.20
C LYS A 279 -9.34 9.13 4.91
N TYR A 280 -8.03 9.27 5.15
CA TYR A 280 -7.22 8.21 5.70
C TYR A 280 -6.46 8.60 6.96
N ASP A 281 -6.32 7.64 7.88
CA ASP A 281 -5.26 7.64 8.89
C ASP A 281 -4.21 6.61 8.47
N LEU A 282 -2.93 6.98 8.51
CA LEU A 282 -1.80 6.15 8.14
C LEU A 282 -1.01 5.77 9.40
N THR A 283 -0.72 4.48 9.56
CA THR A 283 0.25 3.96 10.53
C THR A 283 1.38 3.29 9.78
N VAL A 284 2.60 3.71 10.06
CA VAL A 284 3.84 3.09 9.56
C VAL A 284 4.49 2.34 10.71
N HIS A 285 4.67 1.04 10.52
CA HIS A 285 5.04 0.08 11.57
C HIS A 285 6.55 0.05 11.86
N THR A 286 7.14 1.24 12.02
CA THR A 286 8.48 1.40 12.59
C THR A 286 8.46 1.06 14.09
N ILE A 287 9.64 1.04 14.73
CA ILE A 287 9.75 0.87 16.19
C ILE A 287 10.32 2.15 16.82
N PRO A 288 9.53 2.96 17.55
CA PRO A 288 8.07 2.91 17.70
C PRO A 288 7.30 3.27 16.41
N PRO A 289 6.02 2.88 16.28
CA PRO A 289 5.20 3.22 15.12
C PRO A 289 5.04 4.72 14.94
N GLN A 290 4.96 5.17 13.68
CA GLN A 290 4.69 6.56 13.33
C GLN A 290 3.30 6.67 12.70
N GLU A 291 2.57 7.73 13.03
CA GLU A 291 1.19 7.93 12.57
C GLU A 291 1.02 9.29 11.89
N LYS A 292 0.13 9.34 10.89
CA LYS A 292 -0.37 10.57 10.30
C LYS A 292 -1.87 10.48 10.07
N LYS A 293 -2.61 11.42 10.65
CA LYS A 293 -4.08 11.38 10.67
C LYS A 293 -4.70 12.36 9.67
N ASN A 294 -5.95 12.09 9.30
CA ASN A 294 -6.80 12.97 8.50
C ASN A 294 -6.19 13.36 7.14
N ILE A 295 -5.58 12.39 6.46
CA ILE A 295 -5.02 12.52 5.12
C ILE A 295 -6.18 12.64 4.12
N THR A 296 -6.12 13.66 3.27
CA THR A 296 -7.11 13.88 2.19
C THR A 296 -6.40 13.74 0.85
N ILE A 297 -7.02 13.01 -0.09
CA ILE A 297 -6.47 12.77 -1.42
C ILE A 297 -7.15 13.70 -2.42
N VAL A 298 -6.35 14.49 -3.13
CA VAL A 298 -6.84 15.38 -4.17
C VAL A 298 -7.03 14.58 -5.46
N LYS A 299 -8.27 14.55 -5.93
CA LYS A 299 -8.67 13.87 -7.18
C LYS A 299 -7.88 14.40 -8.37
N GLY A 300 -7.44 13.46 -9.21
CA GLY A 300 -6.83 13.74 -10.50
C GLY A 300 -5.45 14.37 -10.45
N LYS A 301 -4.78 14.26 -9.29
CA LYS A 301 -3.40 14.70 -9.11
C LYS A 301 -2.59 13.57 -8.48
N HIS A 302 -1.28 13.68 -8.64
CA HIS A 302 -0.35 12.95 -7.80
C HIS A 302 -0.32 13.59 -6.41
N ASN A 303 -0.51 12.76 -5.38
CA ASN A 303 -0.55 13.17 -3.98
C ASN A 303 0.69 12.65 -3.27
N THR A 304 1.28 13.46 -2.41
CA THR A 304 2.46 13.07 -1.63
C THR A 304 2.12 13.14 -0.15
N ILE A 305 2.38 12.04 0.57
CA ILE A 305 2.14 11.93 2.01
C ILE A 305 3.51 11.85 2.70
N PRO A 306 4.08 12.99 3.17
CA PRO A 306 5.32 12.96 3.93
C PRO A 306 5.08 12.49 5.36
N LEU A 307 5.94 11.61 5.86
CA LEU A 307 5.96 11.16 7.25
C LEU A 307 7.40 11.00 7.73
N ASP A 308 7.72 11.59 8.89
CA ASP A 308 9.03 11.40 9.52
C ASP A 308 9.17 9.97 10.05
N ALA A 309 10.13 9.23 9.54
CA ALA A 309 10.43 7.87 9.96
C ALA A 309 11.95 7.59 9.93
N PRO A 310 12.80 8.45 10.52
CA PRO A 310 14.25 8.27 10.46
C PRO A 310 14.66 7.00 11.19
N GLN A 311 15.38 6.08 10.54
CA GLN A 311 15.74 4.80 11.14
C GLN A 311 17.26 4.56 11.20
N GLY A 312 17.65 3.81 12.22
CA GLY A 312 18.95 3.15 12.31
C GLY A 312 18.76 1.70 12.75
N TYR A 313 19.85 0.94 12.82
CA TYR A 313 19.81 -0.45 13.21
C TYR A 313 20.44 -0.66 14.58
N LEU A 314 19.80 -1.50 15.39
CA LEU A 314 20.40 -2.10 16.58
C LEU A 314 20.76 -3.55 16.24
N HIS A 315 21.96 -3.96 16.63
CA HIS A 315 22.40 -5.35 16.54
C HIS A 315 23.04 -5.78 17.84
N LEU A 316 22.51 -6.84 18.46
CA LEU A 316 23.05 -7.40 19.70
C LEU A 316 23.82 -8.69 19.38
N GLU A 317 25.09 -8.72 19.77
CA GLU A 317 25.99 -9.85 19.54
C GLU A 317 26.54 -10.39 20.85
N LEU A 318 26.74 -11.71 20.91
CA LEU A 318 27.49 -12.33 22.00
C LEU A 318 28.98 -12.29 21.70
N GLU A 319 29.79 -11.94 22.70
CA GLU A 319 31.24 -11.95 22.63
C GLU A 319 31.80 -13.20 23.31
N GLY A 320 32.49 -14.03 22.52
CA GLY A 320 33.18 -15.22 22.99
C GLY A 320 32.76 -16.48 22.24
N PRO A 321 33.00 -17.67 22.82
CA PRO A 321 32.63 -18.95 22.23
C PRO A 321 31.11 -19.04 22.00
N LEU A 322 30.73 -19.86 21.01
CA LEU A 322 29.32 -20.18 20.75
C LEU A 322 28.66 -20.73 22.03
N SER A 323 27.52 -20.14 22.38
CA SER A 323 26.71 -20.52 23.54
C SER A 323 25.38 -21.10 23.09
N ASN A 324 24.86 -22.04 23.87
CA ASN A 324 23.50 -22.56 23.71
C ASN A 324 22.44 -21.65 24.38
N TYR A 325 22.89 -20.61 25.09
CA TYR A 325 22.05 -19.63 25.75
C TYR A 325 22.22 -18.26 25.10
N TYR A 326 21.13 -17.76 24.51
CA TYR A 326 21.00 -16.41 23.99
C TYR A 326 20.01 -15.66 24.88
N PRO A 327 20.45 -14.65 25.64
CA PRO A 327 19.54 -13.84 26.43
C PRO A 327 18.63 -13.03 25.50
N THR A 328 17.47 -12.63 26.00
CA THR A 328 16.61 -11.65 25.34
C THR A 328 16.84 -10.27 25.94
N THR A 329 16.54 -9.21 25.18
CA THR A 329 16.75 -7.83 25.63
C THR A 329 15.45 -7.05 25.56
N ILE A 330 15.09 -6.39 26.64
CA ILE A 330 13.98 -5.43 26.66
C ILE A 330 14.53 -4.08 26.21
N VAL A 331 13.90 -3.49 25.20
CA VAL A 331 14.21 -2.14 24.71
C VAL A 331 13.14 -1.18 25.22
N ARG A 332 13.56 -0.04 25.78
CA ARG A 332 12.68 1.03 26.24
C ARG A 332 13.12 2.37 25.66
N LYS A 333 12.17 3.30 25.48
CA LYS A 333 12.47 4.64 24.96
C LYS A 333 12.85 5.57 26.12
N GLY A 334 14.15 5.82 26.29
CA GLY A 334 14.69 6.54 27.46
C GLY A 334 14.20 5.94 28.78
N SER A 335 14.03 6.79 29.79
CA SER A 335 13.59 6.41 31.14
C SER A 335 12.11 6.01 31.27
N ASP A 336 11.42 5.72 30.17
CA ASP A 336 10.09 5.12 30.20
C ASP A 336 10.19 3.65 30.65
N MET A 337 9.31 3.21 31.55
CA MET A 337 9.27 1.82 32.01
C MET A 337 8.50 0.90 31.05
N LYS A 338 7.78 1.47 30.07
CA LYS A 338 7.04 0.71 29.07
C LYS A 338 8.01 0.00 28.12
N THR A 339 7.87 -1.32 28.02
CA THR A 339 8.56 -2.12 27.01
C THR A 339 8.15 -1.65 25.62
N LEU A 340 9.11 -1.19 24.84
CA LEU A 340 8.93 -0.81 23.45
C LEU A 340 9.05 -2.02 22.53
N ASN A 341 10.09 -2.84 22.74
CA ASN A 341 10.33 -4.05 21.96
C ASN A 341 11.09 -5.09 22.79
N VAL A 342 10.99 -6.36 22.39
CA VAL A 342 11.88 -7.45 22.83
C VAL A 342 12.82 -7.78 21.67
N HIS A 343 14.12 -7.64 21.89
CA HIS A 343 15.16 -7.80 20.87
C HIS A 343 16.01 -9.04 21.18
N ASP A 344 16.11 -9.93 20.20
CA ASP A 344 16.88 -11.17 20.30
C ASP A 344 18.30 -10.98 19.77
N PHE A 345 19.26 -11.66 20.40
CA PHE A 345 20.65 -11.65 19.94
C PHE A 345 20.79 -12.29 18.56
N GLY A 346 21.73 -11.77 17.77
CA GLY A 346 21.98 -12.21 16.39
C GLY A 346 21.02 -11.61 15.37
N LYS A 347 19.90 -10.99 15.78
CA LYS A 347 19.02 -10.26 14.88
C LYS A 347 19.49 -8.81 14.71
N LYS A 348 19.33 -8.28 13.50
CA LYS A 348 19.49 -6.85 13.21
C LYS A 348 18.10 -6.27 12.99
N GLU A 349 17.75 -5.23 13.73
CA GLU A 349 16.39 -4.68 13.75
C GLU A 349 16.44 -3.16 13.56
N LYS A 350 15.46 -2.60 12.83
CA LYS A 350 15.34 -1.16 12.61
C LYS A 350 14.59 -0.51 13.79
N TYR A 351 15.09 0.63 14.24
CA TYR A 351 14.44 1.50 15.22
C TYR A 351 14.48 2.94 14.73
N ILE A 352 13.50 3.73 15.15
CA ILE A 352 13.53 5.17 14.95
C ILE A 352 14.78 5.75 15.63
N VAL A 353 15.45 6.69 14.98
CA VAL A 353 16.63 7.39 15.51
C VAL A 353 16.29 8.01 16.87
N GLY A 354 17.17 7.80 17.86
CA GLY A 354 16.94 8.25 19.23
C GLY A 354 17.80 7.51 20.25
N LYS A 355 17.52 7.76 21.53
CA LYS A 355 18.16 7.11 22.67
C LYS A 355 17.24 6.09 23.32
N TYR A 356 17.80 4.93 23.65
CA TYR A 356 17.08 3.80 24.20
C TYR A 356 17.80 3.22 25.41
N ASP A 357 17.02 2.73 26.36
CA ASP A 357 17.53 1.96 27.50
C ASP A 357 17.32 0.47 27.20
N LEU A 358 18.39 -0.31 27.35
CA LEU A 358 18.40 -1.75 27.10
C LEU A 358 18.58 -2.51 28.42
N GLU A 359 17.66 -3.43 28.69
CA GLU A 359 17.74 -4.38 29.79
C GLU A 359 17.95 -5.78 29.22
N VAL A 360 19.20 -6.25 29.27
CA VAL A 360 19.56 -7.60 28.83
C VAL A 360 19.25 -8.57 29.97
N LEU A 361 18.42 -9.58 29.69
CA LEU A 361 17.91 -10.54 30.68
C LEU A 361 18.92 -11.65 31.03
N THR A 362 20.16 -11.25 31.29
CA THR A 362 21.22 -12.10 31.84
C THR A 362 21.16 -12.19 33.36
N LEU A 363 22.02 -13.04 33.95
CA LEU A 363 22.26 -13.10 35.38
C LEU A 363 23.72 -12.74 35.69
N PRO A 364 24.00 -11.65 36.43
CA PRO A 364 23.09 -10.54 36.74
C PRO A 364 22.59 -9.82 35.47
N ARG A 365 21.51 -9.05 35.60
CA ARG A 365 20.96 -8.25 34.50
C ARG A 365 21.95 -7.17 34.08
N ILE A 366 22.13 -6.98 32.78
CA ILE A 366 22.94 -5.88 32.24
C ILE A 366 21.98 -4.77 31.82
N GLN A 367 22.25 -3.56 32.32
CA GLN A 367 21.48 -2.35 32.01
C GLN A 367 22.38 -1.39 31.25
N LEU A 368 21.98 -1.04 30.02
CA LEU A 368 22.66 -0.05 29.20
C LEU A 368 21.73 1.14 29.01
N LYS A 369 22.17 2.31 29.44
CA LYS A 369 21.39 3.55 29.34
C LYS A 369 21.83 4.39 28.16
N ASP A 370 20.90 5.18 27.63
CA ASP A 370 21.17 6.18 26.60
C ASP A 370 21.87 5.62 25.35
N VAL A 371 21.54 4.38 24.97
CA VAL A 371 22.05 3.76 23.74
C VAL A 371 21.49 4.53 22.54
N GLU A 372 22.39 5.23 21.85
CA GLU A 372 22.04 6.07 20.71
C GLU A 372 21.97 5.25 19.41
N ILE A 373 20.84 5.31 18.73
CA ILE A 373 20.65 4.75 17.38
C ILE A 373 20.71 5.91 16.39
N LYS A 374 21.68 5.87 15.47
CA LYS A 374 21.94 6.93 14.47
C LYS A 374 21.41 6.54 13.09
N GLN A 375 21.02 7.55 12.32
CA GLN A 375 20.49 7.44 10.96
C GLN A 375 21.33 6.50 10.08
N SER A 376 20.67 5.53 9.44
CA SER A 376 21.24 4.63 8.44
C SER A 376 22.49 3.87 8.89
N SER A 377 22.78 3.84 10.19
CA SER A 377 23.96 3.20 10.77
C SER A 377 23.55 1.95 11.54
N THR A 378 24.49 1.03 11.74
CA THR A 378 24.29 -0.13 12.62
C THR A 378 25.03 0.10 13.91
N ASN A 379 24.29 0.25 15.01
CA ASN A 379 24.85 0.26 16.35
C ASN A 379 24.93 -1.18 16.85
N THR A 380 26.14 -1.74 16.87
CA THR A 380 26.39 -3.10 17.35
C THR A 380 26.86 -3.08 18.79
N ILE A 381 26.15 -3.79 19.67
CA ILE A 381 26.51 -3.94 21.07
C ILE A 381 26.91 -5.39 21.31
N LYS A 382 28.09 -5.57 21.88
CA LYS A 382 28.64 -6.87 22.23
C LYS A 382 28.49 -7.11 23.72
N ILE A 383 27.87 -8.23 24.07
CA ILE A 383 27.70 -8.68 25.46
C ILE A 383 28.47 -9.98 25.66
N PRO A 384 29.27 -10.11 26.74
CA PRO A 384 29.99 -11.34 27.01
C PRO A 384 29.08 -12.56 27.08
N THR A 385 29.52 -13.66 26.49
CA THR A 385 28.85 -14.94 26.63
C THR A 385 28.82 -15.39 28.10
N SER A 386 27.64 -15.78 28.61
CA SER A 386 27.53 -16.34 29.97
C SER A 386 28.34 -17.63 30.11
N GLY A 387 28.97 -17.82 31.27
CA GLY A 387 29.52 -19.11 31.67
C GLY A 387 28.42 -20.07 32.09
N ASN A 388 28.67 -21.38 31.92
CA ASN A 388 27.75 -22.45 32.27
C ASN A 388 28.16 -23.06 33.62
N ILE A 389 27.41 -22.76 34.68
CA ILE A 389 27.76 -23.18 36.04
C ILE A 389 26.87 -24.32 36.49
N LEU A 390 27.47 -25.50 36.65
CA LEU A 390 26.82 -26.68 37.21
C LEU A 390 27.00 -26.69 38.74
N PHE A 391 25.92 -26.40 39.47
CA PHE A 391 25.88 -26.59 40.91
C PHE A 391 25.52 -28.04 41.23
N SER A 392 26.43 -28.73 41.93
CA SER A 392 26.26 -30.14 42.30
C SER A 392 26.19 -30.31 43.82
N ARG A 393 25.17 -31.04 44.27
CA ARG A 393 24.77 -31.20 45.67
C ARG A 393 24.49 -32.67 45.95
N GLN A 394 24.77 -33.13 47.16
CA GLN A 394 24.46 -34.51 47.55
C GLN A 394 22.98 -34.73 47.89
N ASN A 395 22.27 -33.67 48.28
CA ASN A 395 20.87 -33.73 48.70
C ASN A 395 20.16 -32.38 48.47
N THR A 396 18.83 -32.35 48.63
CA THR A 396 17.99 -31.16 48.46
C THR A 396 18.24 -30.13 49.56
N GLY A 397 17.96 -28.86 49.28
CA GLY A 397 18.21 -27.78 50.22
C GLY A 397 18.01 -26.40 49.62
N TYR A 398 18.21 -25.36 50.42
CA TYR A 398 17.98 -23.98 50.00
C TYR A 398 19.31 -23.29 49.77
N GLY A 399 19.41 -22.50 48.71
CA GLY A 399 20.61 -21.74 48.42
C GLY A 399 20.37 -20.59 47.48
N SER A 400 21.34 -19.68 47.42
CA SER A 400 21.28 -18.48 46.59
C SER A 400 22.69 -18.16 46.07
N VAL A 401 22.72 -17.56 44.88
CA VAL A 401 23.95 -17.08 44.24
C VAL A 401 23.99 -15.56 44.34
N TYR A 402 25.17 -15.04 44.67
CA TYR A 402 25.46 -13.62 44.84
C TYR A 402 26.65 -13.24 43.97
N VAL A 403 26.63 -12.03 43.41
CA VAL A 403 27.86 -11.37 42.96
C VAL A 403 28.60 -10.88 44.21
N ASP A 404 29.89 -11.15 44.29
CA ASP A 404 30.75 -10.73 45.40
C ASP A 404 31.97 -9.97 44.84
N ASP A 405 31.95 -8.64 45.00
CA ASP A 405 33.05 -7.75 44.59
C ASP A 405 34.13 -7.61 45.68
N GLY A 406 34.01 -8.36 46.78
CA GLY A 406 34.87 -8.29 47.96
C GLY A 406 34.48 -7.21 48.97
N LYS A 407 33.49 -6.36 48.66
CA LYS A 407 32.98 -5.30 49.54
C LYS A 407 31.48 -5.47 49.82
N THR A 408 30.72 -5.85 48.82
CA THR A 408 29.26 -6.01 48.85
C THR A 408 28.86 -7.32 48.20
N VAL A 409 27.81 -7.93 48.73
CA VAL A 409 27.17 -9.11 48.14
C VAL A 409 25.81 -8.72 47.59
N THR A 410 25.64 -8.88 46.27
CA THR A 410 24.37 -8.57 45.58
C THR A 410 23.70 -9.85 45.16
N TRP A 411 22.45 -10.05 45.58
CA TRP A 411 21.68 -11.24 45.21
C TRP A 411 21.43 -11.31 43.70
N VAL A 412 21.63 -12.50 43.12
CA VAL A 412 21.43 -12.76 41.67
C VAL A 412 20.22 -13.64 41.44
N CYS A 413 20.21 -14.82 42.06
CA CYS A 413 19.13 -15.80 41.91
C CYS A 413 19.14 -16.81 43.05
N ASN A 414 18.03 -17.52 43.22
CA ASN A 414 17.93 -18.66 44.11
C ASN A 414 18.20 -19.96 43.35
N LEU A 415 18.86 -20.87 44.04
CA LEU A 415 19.00 -22.25 43.60
C LEU A 415 17.67 -22.98 43.72
N ASN A 416 17.35 -23.85 42.76
CA ASN A 416 16.18 -24.71 42.84
C ASN A 416 16.35 -25.70 44.02
N PRO A 417 15.42 -25.72 45.00
CA PRO A 417 15.64 -26.47 46.21
C PRO A 417 15.53 -27.99 46.05
N THR A 418 14.91 -28.46 44.97
CA THR A 418 14.65 -29.89 44.74
C THR A 418 15.68 -30.55 43.81
N LEU A 419 16.51 -29.76 43.11
CA LEU A 419 17.51 -30.28 42.19
C LEU A 419 18.84 -30.54 42.89
N GLN A 420 19.39 -31.75 42.66
CA GLN A 420 20.76 -32.09 43.08
C GLN A 420 21.82 -31.52 42.13
N ASN A 421 21.48 -31.42 40.84
CA ASN A 421 22.31 -30.83 39.81
C ASN A 421 21.50 -29.77 39.07
N GLU A 422 22.02 -28.55 39.04
CA GLU A 422 21.35 -27.40 38.43
C GLU A 422 22.37 -26.61 37.60
N ILE A 423 22.02 -26.28 36.36
CA ILE A 423 22.82 -25.43 35.49
C ILE A 423 22.25 -24.01 35.52
N ILE A 424 23.11 -23.04 35.82
CA ILE A 424 22.77 -21.62 35.76
C ILE A 424 23.77 -20.90 34.86
N TYR A 425 23.27 -20.10 33.93
CA TYR A 425 24.09 -19.25 33.06
C TYR A 425 24.37 -17.92 33.75
N LEU A 426 25.63 -17.68 34.11
CA LEU A 426 26.07 -16.48 34.81
C LEU A 426 27.02 -15.67 33.94
N GLN A 427 26.89 -14.35 33.97
CA GLN A 427 27.82 -13.45 33.29
C GLN A 427 29.21 -13.52 33.93
N PRO A 428 30.29 -13.23 33.19
CA PRO A 428 31.63 -13.26 33.74
C PRO A 428 31.78 -12.36 34.97
N GLY A 429 32.43 -12.86 36.03
CA GLY A 429 32.54 -12.14 37.29
C GLY A 429 32.87 -13.04 38.48
N LYS A 430 32.94 -12.44 39.67
CA LYS A 430 33.19 -13.13 40.94
C LYS A 430 31.89 -13.34 41.69
N TYR A 431 31.71 -14.56 42.19
CA TYR A 431 30.47 -14.99 42.80
C TYR A 431 30.69 -15.73 44.10
N LYS A 432 29.67 -15.68 44.95
CA LYS A 432 29.52 -16.50 46.14
C LYS A 432 28.21 -17.27 46.05
N VAL A 433 28.25 -18.54 46.40
CA VAL A 433 27.04 -19.35 46.59
C VAL A 433 26.96 -19.77 48.04
N VAL A 434 25.75 -19.67 48.59
CA VAL A 434 25.41 -20.17 49.92
C VAL A 434 24.37 -21.27 49.77
N PHE A 435 24.50 -22.33 50.56
CA PHE A 435 23.58 -23.46 50.50
C PHE A 435 23.46 -24.16 51.85
N ARG A 436 22.26 -24.63 52.17
CA ARG A 436 22.02 -25.45 53.36
C ARG A 436 21.04 -26.57 53.03
N TYR A 437 21.40 -27.80 53.39
CA TYR A 437 20.52 -28.96 53.26
C TYR A 437 19.17 -28.77 53.95
N GLN A 438 18.11 -29.29 53.35
CA GLN A 438 16.72 -29.09 53.79
C GLN A 438 16.46 -29.57 55.24
N PHE A 439 17.10 -30.68 55.63
CA PHE A 439 16.95 -31.30 56.94
C PHE A 439 17.77 -30.61 58.04
N VAL A 440 18.79 -29.82 57.67
CA VAL A 440 19.67 -29.13 58.62
C VAL A 440 19.01 -27.86 59.10
N LYS A 441 18.73 -27.75 60.40
CA LYS A 441 18.01 -26.60 60.99
C LYS A 441 18.91 -25.49 61.53
N GLU A 442 20.22 -25.72 61.63
CA GLU A 442 21.18 -24.72 62.09
C GLU A 442 21.65 -23.81 60.95
N THR A 443 21.62 -22.50 61.15
CA THR A 443 22.10 -21.49 60.18
C THR A 443 23.63 -21.57 59.98
N LEU A 444 24.38 -21.87 61.04
CA LEU A 444 25.85 -21.99 61.00
C LEU A 444 26.34 -23.17 60.16
N LYS A 445 25.46 -24.08 59.75
CA LYS A 445 25.76 -25.20 58.84
C LYS A 445 25.60 -24.81 57.36
N THR A 446 25.55 -23.52 57.07
CA THR A 446 25.54 -23.01 55.69
C THR A 446 26.89 -23.29 55.03
N ILE A 447 26.85 -23.91 53.86
CA ILE A 447 28.00 -24.15 53.00
C ILE A 447 28.18 -22.91 52.14
N GLU A 448 29.37 -22.33 52.18
CA GLU A 448 29.76 -21.19 51.35
C GLU A 448 30.88 -21.60 50.39
N ARG A 449 30.78 -21.14 49.14
CA ARG A 449 31.82 -21.29 48.12
C ARG A 449 31.94 -20.01 47.30
N ASN A 450 33.17 -19.54 47.14
CA ASN A 450 33.52 -18.48 46.20
C ASN A 450 33.99 -19.11 44.89
N PHE A 451 33.60 -18.53 43.76
CA PHE A 451 34.01 -18.98 42.44
C PHE A 451 34.03 -17.82 41.45
N GLU A 452 34.78 -17.98 40.36
CA GLU A 452 34.90 -16.98 39.29
C GLU A 452 34.40 -17.57 37.99
N VAL A 453 33.48 -16.86 37.34
CA VAL A 453 32.89 -17.24 36.06
C VAL A 453 33.64 -16.56 34.92
N LYS A 454 34.04 -17.34 33.93
CA LYS A 454 34.68 -16.87 32.69
C LYS A 454 33.72 -17.02 31.50
N SER A 455 33.87 -16.13 30.51
CA SER A 455 33.01 -16.10 29.32
C SER A 455 33.04 -17.43 28.56
N GLY A 456 31.86 -18.02 28.33
CA GLY A 456 31.69 -19.26 27.57
C GLY A 456 32.32 -20.52 28.19
N VAL A 457 32.78 -20.46 29.45
CA VAL A 457 33.41 -21.60 30.12
C VAL A 457 32.40 -22.36 30.96
N GLN A 458 32.46 -23.70 30.92
CA GLN A 458 31.72 -24.57 31.82
C GLN A 458 32.52 -24.81 33.11
N GLN A 459 31.87 -24.68 34.27
CA GLN A 459 32.48 -24.92 35.58
C GLN A 459 31.51 -25.66 36.51
N THR A 460 32.04 -26.58 37.32
CA THR A 460 31.27 -27.27 38.36
C THR A 460 31.59 -26.72 39.75
N VAL A 461 30.56 -26.34 40.50
CA VAL A 461 30.66 -25.91 41.89
C VAL A 461 30.01 -26.95 42.79
N LYS A 462 30.83 -27.61 43.63
CA LYS A 462 30.38 -28.65 44.56
C LYS A 462 30.01 -28.04 45.92
N LEU A 463 28.81 -28.34 46.40
CA LEU A 463 28.22 -27.81 47.64
C LEU A 463 28.13 -28.88 48.73
N PHE A 464 29.22 -29.62 48.94
CA PHE A 464 29.38 -30.62 49.99
C PHE A 464 30.78 -30.59 50.58
#